data_AF-A0A1F2QAI8-F1
#
_entry.id   AF-A0A1F2QAI8-F1
#
_cell.length_a   1.000
_cell.length_b   1.000
_cell.length_c   1.000
_cell.angle_alpha   90.00
_cell.angle_beta   90.00
_cell.angle_gamma   90.00
#
_symmetry.space_group_name_H-M   'P 1'
#
loop_
_entity.id
_entity.type
_entity.pdbx_description
1 polymer ?
#
loop_
_entity_poly.entity_id
_entity_poly.type
_entity_poly.pdbx_seq_one_letter_code
_entity_poly.pdbx_strand_id
1 'polypeptide(L)'
;MSKRGFLVLFIVAAALVTLAVALPSGTALAGEQQAKGDRYLLTMPHTPEQCLKALDDMEATSPQLLAKTDWGCMAGDHTGYLMVHAVSEQAALAMIPAGERAQAKAIKLNKFTPEQIKSFHQKM
;
A
#
# COMPACT_ATOMS: atom_id res chain seq x y z
N MET A 1 59.41 -46.11 5.19
CA MET A 1 58.35 -46.91 5.84
C MET A 1 57.02 -46.60 5.18
N SER A 2 56.44 -47.62 4.56
CA SER A 2 55.08 -47.64 3.99
C SER A 2 54.26 -48.65 4.80
N LYS A 3 52.93 -48.47 4.79
CA LYS A 3 51.83 -49.37 5.20
C LYS A 3 50.99 -48.83 6.36
N ARG A 4 49.73 -48.56 6.04
CA ARG A 4 48.48 -48.81 6.80
C ARG A 4 47.40 -48.07 6.01
N GLY A 5 46.30 -48.65 5.56
CA GLY A 5 45.70 -49.95 5.83
C GLY A 5 44.28 -49.81 5.29
N PHE A 6 43.90 -50.75 4.44
CA PHE A 6 42.58 -50.90 3.85
C PHE A 6 41.54 -51.10 4.95
N LEU A 7 40.46 -50.32 4.96
CA LEU A 7 39.23 -50.70 5.66
C LEU A 7 38.03 -50.38 4.77
N VAL A 8 37.49 -51.46 4.21
CA VAL A 8 36.18 -51.55 3.59
C VAL A 8 35.15 -51.85 4.69
N LEU A 9 33.94 -51.30 4.53
CA LEU A 9 32.63 -51.89 4.83
C LEU A 9 31.70 -51.03 5.72
N PHE A 10 30.40 -51.22 5.49
CA PHE A 10 29.17 -50.73 6.14
C PHE A 10 28.50 -49.57 5.37
N ILE A 11 27.74 -49.85 4.30
CA ILE A 11 26.31 -50.26 4.31
C ILE A 11 25.48 -49.39 5.27
N VAL A 12 24.72 -48.43 4.73
CA VAL A 12 23.28 -48.25 5.02
C VAL A 12 22.62 -47.65 3.79
N ALA A 13 21.78 -48.43 3.12
CA ALA A 13 20.75 -47.92 2.23
C ALA A 13 19.59 -47.38 3.09
N ALA A 14 19.13 -46.17 2.83
CA ALA A 14 17.82 -45.71 3.29
C ALA A 14 17.19 -44.86 2.18
N ALA A 15 16.26 -45.48 1.48
CA ALA A 15 15.34 -44.85 0.54
C ALA A 15 14.13 -44.27 1.29
N LEU A 16 13.53 -43.22 0.71
CA LEU A 16 12.16 -42.72 0.94
C LEU A 16 11.95 -42.05 2.32
N VAL A 17 11.40 -40.84 2.44
CA VAL A 17 10.12 -40.36 1.90
C VAL A 17 10.20 -38.83 1.73
N THR A 18 9.92 -38.32 0.53
CA THR A 18 9.64 -36.91 0.31
C THR A 18 8.28 -36.57 0.93
N LEU A 19 8.27 -35.99 2.13
CA LEU A 19 7.06 -35.37 2.67
C LEU A 19 7.02 -33.91 2.20
N ALA A 20 6.48 -33.69 1.00
CA ALA A 20 6.06 -32.35 0.60
C ALA A 20 4.87 -31.94 1.49
N VAL A 21 5.16 -31.27 2.59
CA VAL A 21 4.14 -30.62 3.41
C VAL A 21 3.60 -29.47 2.59
N ALA A 22 2.40 -29.66 2.02
CA ALA A 22 1.63 -28.58 1.43
C ALA A 22 1.26 -27.60 2.55
N LEU A 23 1.96 -26.46 2.60
CA LEU A 23 1.55 -25.33 3.43
C LEU A 23 0.27 -24.75 2.80
N PRO A 24 -0.81 -24.56 3.57
CA PRO A 24 -1.95 -23.81 3.05
C PRO A 24 -1.49 -22.38 2.78
N SER A 25 -1.53 -21.98 1.51
CA SER A 25 -1.41 -20.61 1.03
C SER A 25 -2.64 -19.81 1.47
N GLY A 26 -2.75 -19.60 2.77
CA GLY A 26 -3.75 -18.77 3.42
C GLY A 26 -3.03 -17.64 4.14
N THR A 27 -2.25 -16.83 3.42
CA THR A 27 -1.89 -15.50 3.91
C THR A 27 -3.18 -14.70 3.95
N ALA A 28 -3.90 -14.78 5.07
CA ALA A 28 -4.72 -13.68 5.52
C ALA A 28 -3.83 -12.43 5.40
N LEU A 29 -4.27 -11.44 4.62
CA LEU A 29 -3.57 -10.18 4.49
C LEU A 29 -3.41 -9.62 5.90
N ALA A 30 -2.21 -9.76 6.43
CA ALA A 30 -1.82 -9.33 7.75
C ALA A 30 -2.22 -7.85 7.87
N GLY A 31 -3.10 -7.57 8.82
CA GLY A 31 -3.73 -6.28 8.96
C GLY A 31 -2.72 -5.14 8.98
N GLU A 32 -2.95 -4.14 8.15
CA GLU A 32 -2.40 -2.81 8.36
C GLU A 32 -2.65 -2.44 9.82
N GLN A 33 -1.57 -2.13 10.55
CA GLN A 33 -1.67 -1.53 11.87
C GLN A 33 -2.68 -0.38 11.80
N GLN A 34 -3.73 -0.48 12.61
CA GLN A 34 -4.85 0.45 12.64
C GLN A 34 -4.33 1.86 12.90
N ALA A 35 -4.11 2.63 11.83
CA ALA A 35 -3.61 3.98 11.94
C ALA A 35 -4.67 4.84 12.63
N LYS A 36 -4.26 5.55 13.69
CA LYS A 36 -5.13 6.34 14.55
C LYS A 36 -5.70 7.54 13.77
N GLY A 37 -6.98 7.50 13.39
CA GLY A 37 -7.68 8.59 12.72
C GLY A 37 -8.79 8.11 11.79
N ASP A 38 -9.54 9.06 11.22
CA ASP A 38 -10.48 8.80 10.13
C ASP A 38 -9.71 8.57 8.81
N ARG A 39 -10.32 7.85 7.87
CA ARG A 39 -9.78 7.64 6.53
C ARG A 39 -10.08 8.83 5.63
N TYR A 40 -9.08 9.34 4.93
CA TYR A 40 -9.22 10.38 3.92
C TYR A 40 -8.62 9.93 2.59
N LEU A 41 -9.29 10.29 1.49
CA LEU A 41 -8.69 10.33 0.16
C LEU A 41 -8.21 11.76 -0.09
N LEU A 42 -6.91 11.91 -0.27
CA LEU A 42 -6.31 13.13 -0.77
C LEU A 42 -6.33 13.11 -2.29
N THR A 43 -6.82 14.19 -2.89
CA THR A 43 -6.74 14.43 -4.34
C THR A 43 -5.89 15.66 -4.57
N MET A 44 -4.89 15.57 -5.44
CA MET A 44 -3.97 16.66 -5.81
C MET A 44 -4.07 16.93 -7.31
N PRO A 45 -5.16 17.61 -7.75
CA PRO A 45 -5.36 17.92 -9.15
C PRO A 45 -4.37 19.00 -9.62
N HIS A 46 -3.92 18.86 -10.86
CA HIS A 46 -3.07 19.79 -11.58
C HIS A 46 -3.45 19.79 -13.07
N THR A 47 -2.94 20.74 -13.85
CA THR A 47 -3.20 20.76 -15.30
C THR A 47 -2.22 19.85 -16.06
N PRO A 48 -2.51 19.46 -17.32
CA PRO A 48 -1.57 18.69 -18.14
C PRO A 48 -0.18 19.34 -18.24
N GLU A 49 -0.14 20.67 -18.33
CA GLU A 49 1.09 21.46 -18.44
C GLU A 49 1.90 21.45 -17.14
N GLN A 50 1.24 21.16 -16.01
CA GLN A 50 1.85 21.14 -14.68
C GLN A 50 2.34 19.74 -14.28
N CYS A 51 2.02 18.67 -15.01
CA CYS A 51 2.30 17.30 -14.60
C CYS A 51 3.75 17.05 -14.20
N LEU A 52 4.70 17.37 -15.09
CA LEU A 52 6.12 17.13 -14.79
C LEU A 52 6.57 17.98 -13.61
N LYS A 53 6.10 19.23 -13.54
CA LYS A 53 6.43 20.11 -12.42
C LYS A 53 5.90 19.56 -11.08
N ALA A 54 4.67 19.06 -11.04
CA ALA A 54 4.09 18.49 -9.81
C ALA A 54 4.87 17.24 -9.36
N LEU A 55 5.30 16.41 -10.30
CA LEU A 55 6.14 15.24 -10.01
C LEU A 55 7.54 15.65 -9.52
N ASP A 56 8.18 16.62 -10.17
CA ASP A 56 9.50 17.16 -9.76
C ASP A 56 9.43 17.80 -8.37
N ASP A 57 8.40 18.60 -8.09
CA ASP A 57 8.19 19.23 -6.79
C ASP A 57 7.98 18.17 -5.70
N MET A 58 7.21 17.12 -5.99
CA MET A 58 7.00 15.99 -5.08
C MET A 58 8.27 15.18 -4.85
N GLU A 59 9.05 14.90 -5.90
CA GLU A 59 10.35 14.23 -5.80
C GLU A 59 11.32 15.03 -4.91
N ALA A 60 11.40 16.34 -5.14
CA ALA A 60 12.33 17.21 -4.43
C ALA A 60 11.94 17.44 -2.96
N THR A 61 10.65 17.60 -2.67
CA THR A 61 10.19 18.02 -1.33
C THR A 61 9.65 16.89 -0.48
N SER A 62 9.17 15.80 -1.07
CA SER A 62 8.50 14.71 -0.37
C SER A 62 8.59 13.37 -1.14
N PRO A 63 9.80 12.84 -1.37
CA PRO A 63 9.99 11.62 -2.18
C PRO A 63 9.28 10.39 -1.58
N GLN A 64 9.10 10.33 -0.27
CA GLN A 64 8.32 9.26 0.37
C GLN A 64 6.82 9.37 0.08
N LEU A 65 6.32 10.58 -0.14
CA LEU A 65 4.93 10.83 -0.51
C LEU A 65 4.70 10.52 -1.99
N LEU A 66 5.64 10.93 -2.86
CA LEU A 66 5.64 10.58 -4.28
C LEU A 66 5.49 9.07 -4.47
N ALA A 67 6.28 8.27 -3.74
CA ALA A 67 6.25 6.81 -3.82
C ALA A 67 4.95 6.14 -3.32
N LYS A 68 4.14 6.85 -2.53
CA LYS A 68 2.86 6.36 -1.98
C LYS A 68 1.64 6.87 -2.74
N THR A 69 1.84 7.88 -3.58
CA THR A 69 0.77 8.53 -4.33
C THR A 69 0.55 7.75 -5.62
N ASP A 70 -0.71 7.40 -5.88
CA ASP A 70 -1.13 6.86 -7.17
C ASP A 70 -1.43 8.01 -8.13
N TRP A 71 -1.00 7.91 -9.39
CA TRP A 71 -1.10 9.02 -10.35
C TRP A 71 -1.98 8.65 -11.54
N GLY A 72 -2.97 9.48 -11.83
CA GLY A 72 -3.84 9.31 -12.99
C GLY A 72 -3.23 9.76 -14.33
N CYS A 73 -2.07 10.42 -14.30
CA CYS A 73 -1.57 11.23 -15.43
C CYS A 73 -1.45 10.42 -16.74
N MET A 74 -1.00 9.16 -16.67
CA MET A 74 -0.88 8.28 -17.84
C MET A 74 -2.23 7.86 -18.44
N ALA A 75 -3.32 8.00 -17.69
CA ALA A 75 -4.68 7.75 -18.14
C ALA A 75 -5.40 9.04 -18.59
N GLY A 76 -4.71 10.20 -18.61
CA GLY A 76 -5.28 11.51 -18.92
C GLY A 76 -6.00 12.18 -17.75
N ASP A 77 -5.92 11.62 -16.55
CA ASP A 77 -6.42 12.22 -15.32
C ASP A 77 -5.28 12.88 -14.57
N HIS A 78 -5.19 14.21 -14.63
CA HIS A 78 -4.09 14.98 -14.06
C HIS A 78 -4.27 15.18 -12.54
N THR A 79 -4.35 14.07 -11.81
CA THR A 79 -4.61 14.04 -10.38
C THR A 79 -3.71 13.00 -9.69
N GLY A 80 -3.08 13.42 -8.59
CA GLY A 80 -2.47 12.50 -7.62
C GLY A 80 -3.49 12.06 -6.56
N TYR A 81 -3.47 10.79 -6.20
CA TYR A 81 -4.38 10.15 -5.25
C TYR A 81 -3.61 9.51 -4.11
N LEU A 82 -3.99 9.82 -2.88
CA LEU A 82 -3.34 9.23 -1.71
C LEU A 82 -4.35 8.97 -0.59
N MET A 83 -4.39 7.74 -0.09
CA MET A 83 -5.17 7.41 1.10
C MET A 83 -4.33 7.62 2.36
N VAL A 84 -4.89 8.34 3.33
CA VAL A 84 -4.25 8.58 4.63
C VAL A 84 -5.24 8.37 5.79
N HIS A 85 -4.70 8.22 7.00
CA HIS A 85 -5.47 8.35 8.23
C HIS A 85 -5.09 9.66 8.92
N ALA A 86 -6.10 10.44 9.33
CA ALA A 86 -5.89 11.73 9.99
C ALA A 86 -6.99 12.03 11.00
N VAL A 87 -6.69 12.90 11.97
CA VAL A 87 -7.66 13.32 13.00
C VAL A 87 -8.65 14.38 12.52
N SER A 88 -8.36 15.00 11.37
CA SER A 88 -9.22 16.00 10.71
C SER A 88 -8.83 16.18 9.26
N GLU A 89 -9.69 16.84 8.49
CA GLU A 89 -9.42 17.23 7.10
C GLU A 89 -8.18 18.12 7.00
N GLN A 90 -8.03 19.10 7.89
CA GLN A 90 -6.90 20.02 7.93
C GLN A 90 -5.59 19.28 8.22
N ALA A 91 -5.62 18.30 9.13
CA ALA A 91 -4.46 17.47 9.42
C ALA A 91 -4.07 16.60 8.22
N ALA A 92 -5.05 16.13 7.44
CA ALA A 92 -4.81 15.37 6.21
C ALA A 92 -4.17 16.26 5.12
N LEU A 93 -4.71 17.47 4.89
CA LEU A 93 -4.15 18.44 3.94
C LEU A 93 -2.76 18.93 4.32
N ALA A 94 -2.45 19.00 5.62
CA ALA A 94 -1.12 19.37 6.10
C ALA A 94 -0.03 18.36 5.68
N MET A 95 -0.40 17.12 5.34
CA MET A 95 0.54 16.11 4.83
C MET A 95 0.97 16.36 3.38
N ILE A 96 0.22 17.16 2.63
CA ILE A 96 0.52 17.52 1.24
C ILE A 96 1.53 18.68 1.22
N PRO A 97 2.57 18.68 0.37
CA PRO A 97 3.48 19.81 0.22
C PRO A 97 2.75 21.11 -0.12
N ALA A 98 3.30 22.25 0.30
CA ALA A 98 2.61 23.53 0.17
C ALA A 98 2.27 23.90 -1.29
N GLY A 99 3.13 23.55 -2.25
CA GLY A 99 2.89 23.79 -3.69
C GLY A 99 1.68 23.06 -4.24
N GLU A 100 1.44 21.84 -3.77
CA GLU A 100 0.34 20.98 -4.23
C GLU A 100 -0.96 21.20 -3.42
N ARG A 101 -0.85 21.80 -2.23
CA ARG A 101 -1.99 21.93 -1.30
C ARG A 101 -3.09 22.87 -1.79
N ALA A 102 -2.77 23.86 -2.62
CA ALA A 102 -3.73 24.92 -3.01
C ALA A 102 -4.96 24.39 -3.76
N GLN A 103 -4.78 23.35 -4.58
CA GLN A 103 -5.85 22.71 -5.34
C GLN A 103 -6.30 21.38 -4.72
N ALA A 104 -5.60 20.93 -3.68
CA ALA A 104 -5.86 19.64 -3.07
C ALA A 104 -7.15 19.62 -2.26
N LYS A 105 -7.73 18.42 -2.14
CA LYS A 105 -8.88 18.15 -1.28
C LYS A 105 -8.59 16.95 -0.41
N ALA A 106 -9.13 16.96 0.81
CA ALA A 106 -9.16 15.82 1.70
C ALA A 106 -10.60 15.35 1.88
N ILE A 107 -10.94 14.22 1.26
CA ILE A 107 -12.29 13.67 1.26
C ILE A 107 -12.39 12.61 2.35
N LYS A 108 -13.16 12.85 3.41
CA LYS A 108 -13.40 11.83 4.45
C LYS A 108 -14.15 10.65 3.85
N LEU A 109 -13.57 9.46 3.94
CA LEU A 109 -14.15 8.23 3.43
C LEU A 109 -14.97 7.54 4.51
N ASN A 110 -16.14 7.03 4.12
CA ASN A 110 -17.03 6.27 4.99
C ASN A 110 -17.32 4.90 4.39
N LYS A 111 -17.64 3.92 5.23
CA LYS A 111 -18.28 2.67 4.83
C LYS A 111 -19.73 2.71 5.30
N PHE A 112 -20.63 2.10 4.53
CA PHE A 112 -22.04 2.00 4.88
C PHE A 112 -22.41 0.55 5.15
N THR A 113 -23.27 0.33 6.15
CA THR A 113 -23.91 -0.98 6.37
C THR A 113 -25.21 -1.09 5.56
N PRO A 114 -25.68 -2.31 5.24
CA PRO A 114 -26.97 -2.51 4.59
C PRO A 114 -28.15 -1.83 5.32
N GLU A 115 -28.13 -1.81 6.65
CA GLU A 115 -29.17 -1.20 7.48
C GLU A 115 -29.17 0.33 7.35
N GLN A 116 -27.99 0.96 7.30
CA GLN A 116 -27.86 2.40 7.05
C GLN A 116 -28.45 2.77 5.68
N ILE A 117 -28.11 1.99 4.65
CA ILE A 117 -28.63 2.19 3.28
C ILE A 117 -30.16 2.06 3.27
N LYS A 118 -30.71 1.02 3.90
CA LYS A 118 -32.16 0.83 4.03
C LYS A 118 -32.81 2.02 4.74
N SER A 119 -32.20 2.53 5.81
CA SER A 119 -32.71 3.71 6.53
C SER A 119 -32.70 4.98 5.69
N PHE A 120 -31.70 5.19 4.82
CA PHE A 120 -31.64 6.36 3.95
C PHE A 120 -32.78 6.38 2.93
N HIS A 121 -33.11 5.24 2.31
CA HIS A 121 -34.24 5.14 1.38
C HIS A 121 -35.61 5.44 2.01
N GLN A 122 -35.76 5.23 3.31
CA GLN A 122 -37.02 5.50 4.03
C GLN A 122 -37.20 6.99 4.39
N LYS A 123 -36.13 7.79 4.28
CA LYS A 123 -36.12 9.22 4.62
C LYS A 123 -36.17 10.13 3.38
N MET A 124 -36.15 9.54 2.19
CA MET A 124 -36.37 10.22 0.91
C MET A 124 -37.86 10.15 0.55
#